data_AF-A0A914Q3B1-F1
#
_entry.id   AF-A0A914Q3B1-F1
#
_cell.length_a   1.000
_cell.length_b   1.000
_cell.length_c   1.000
_cell.angle_alpha   90.00
_cell.angle_beta   90.00
_cell.angle_gamma   90.00
#
_symmetry.space_group_name_H-M   'P 1'
#
loop_
_entity.id
_entity.type
_entity.pdbx_description
1 polymer ?
#
loop_
_entity_poly.entity_id
_entity_poly.type
_entity_poly.pdbx_seq_one_letter_code
_entity_poly.pdbx_strand_id
1 'polypeptide(L)'
;MNNSGTLATKLFDNLERIKEGTGDKVALAIQFTAQFFGGFAIAFTYDWKLTLIMMSLSPLMILTGVFLAKLMSESTSKEAKQYAVAGAIAEEALTSLRTVYAFNGQNYECQRYNKALDAGKLNGVIKSAYVGAGLALTFLVMFGSLFLLAAANITRAKHLIILNF
;
A
#
# COMPACT_ATOMS: atom_id res chain seq x y z
N MET A 1 23.56 17.07 -28.79
CA MET A 1 22.28 17.83 -28.86
C MET A 1 21.81 18.10 -27.44
N ASN A 2 22.23 19.23 -26.86
CA ASN A 2 21.74 19.71 -25.58
C ASN A 2 20.41 20.44 -25.86
N ASN A 3 19.29 19.72 -25.77
CA ASN A 3 17.97 20.29 -26.02
C ASN A 3 17.61 21.21 -24.84
N SER A 4 17.75 22.53 -25.00
CA SER A 4 17.27 23.52 -24.01
C SER A 4 15.81 23.29 -23.60
N GLY A 5 14.98 22.70 -24.48
CA GLY A 5 13.61 22.30 -24.15
C GLY A 5 13.51 21.21 -23.07
N THR A 6 14.39 20.20 -23.06
CA THR A 6 14.34 19.16 -22.02
C THR A 6 14.90 19.63 -20.69
N LEU A 7 15.81 20.62 -20.69
CA LEU A 7 16.29 21.25 -19.47
C LEU A 7 15.20 22.13 -18.84
N ALA A 8 14.50 22.92 -19.64
CA ALA A 8 13.36 23.71 -19.18
C ALA A 8 12.26 22.79 -18.62
N THR A 9 11.85 21.74 -19.35
CA THR A 9 10.86 20.76 -18.85
C THR A 9 11.31 20.10 -17.56
N LYS A 10 12.56 19.62 -17.46
CA LYS A 10 13.09 19.05 -16.22
C LYS A 10 13.11 20.06 -15.07
N LEU A 11 13.41 21.33 -15.36
CA LEU A 11 13.43 22.37 -14.34
C LEU A 11 12.01 22.67 -13.85
N PHE A 12 11.02 22.75 -14.75
CA PHE A 12 9.62 22.86 -14.39
C PHE A 12 9.13 21.65 -13.59
N ASP A 13 9.44 20.42 -14.01
CA ASP A 13 9.10 19.18 -13.27
C ASP A 13 9.71 19.16 -11.86
N ASN A 14 10.96 19.62 -11.71
CA ASN A 14 11.61 19.71 -10.40
C ASN A 14 11.00 20.80 -9.52
N LEU A 15 10.63 21.94 -10.10
CA LEU A 15 9.94 23.01 -9.39
C LEU A 15 8.54 22.57 -8.94
N GLU A 16 7.82 21.83 -9.77
CA GLU A 16 6.50 21.27 -9.45
C GLU A 16 6.62 20.26 -8.30
N ARG A 17 7.58 19.33 -8.36
CA ARG A 17 7.86 18.39 -7.26
C ARG A 17 8.24 19.09 -5.96
N ILE A 18 9.03 20.16 -6.02
CA ILE A 18 9.36 20.97 -4.85
C ILE A 18 8.11 21.64 -4.28
N LYS A 19 7.24 22.18 -5.14
CA LYS A 19 6.00 22.84 -4.72
C LYS A 19 5.03 21.84 -4.08
N GLU A 20 4.85 20.66 -4.68
CA GLU A 20 4.07 19.54 -4.12
C GLU A 20 4.64 19.07 -2.77
N GLY A 21 5.97 19.05 -2.65
CA GLY A 21 6.67 18.63 -1.44
C GLY A 21 6.65 19.67 -0.31
N THR A 22 6.56 20.96 -0.62
CA THR A 22 6.75 22.04 0.37
C THR A 22 5.44 22.51 1.01
N GLY A 23 4.32 22.48 0.28
CA GLY A 23 3.03 22.92 0.81
C GLY A 23 2.37 21.87 1.70
N ASP A 24 1.65 20.94 1.06
CA ASP A 24 0.76 20.02 1.77
C ASP A 24 1.52 18.93 2.54
N LYS A 25 2.64 18.45 2.00
CA LYS A 25 3.41 17.37 2.64
C LYS A 25 4.09 17.84 3.93
N VAL A 26 4.58 19.08 3.98
CA VAL A 26 5.18 19.65 5.20
C VAL A 26 4.11 19.87 6.26
N ALA A 27 2.95 20.40 5.88
CA ALA A 27 1.82 20.58 6.80
C ALA A 27 1.36 19.24 7.39
N LEU A 28 1.24 18.20 6.57
CA LEU A 28 0.94 16.84 7.01
C LEU A 28 2.02 16.28 7.94
N ALA A 29 3.31 16.49 7.64
CA ALA A 29 4.39 16.02 8.49
C ALA A 29 4.34 16.66 9.89
N ILE A 30 4.11 17.97 9.96
CA ILE A 30 3.94 18.69 11.22
C ILE A 30 2.70 18.18 11.96
N GLN A 31 1.58 18.01 11.26
CA GLN A 31 0.35 17.47 11.84
C GLN A 31 0.55 16.08 12.44
N PHE A 32 1.15 15.14 11.70
CA PHE A 32 1.39 13.79 12.22
C PHE A 32 2.37 13.77 13.38
N THR A 33 3.38 14.63 13.36
CA THR A 33 4.33 14.79 14.48
C THR A 33 3.60 15.31 15.72
N ALA A 34 2.80 16.37 15.58
CA ALA A 34 2.01 16.92 16.68
C ALA A 34 0.96 15.92 17.20
N GLN A 35 0.29 15.20 16.30
CA GLN A 35 -0.69 14.17 16.65
C GLN A 35 -0.05 13.00 17.40
N PHE A 36 1.18 12.61 17.04
CA PHE A 36 1.92 11.56 17.72
C PHE A 36 2.21 11.94 19.18
N PHE A 37 2.82 13.10 19.41
CA PHE A 37 3.15 13.56 20.76
C PHE A 37 1.90 13.92 21.59
N GLY A 38 0.94 14.63 20.99
CA GLY A 38 -0.31 15.00 21.64
C GLY A 38 -1.18 13.79 22.00
N GLY A 39 -1.28 12.82 21.07
CA GLY A 39 -2.00 11.57 21.30
C GLY A 39 -1.37 10.73 22.41
N PHE A 40 -0.04 10.63 22.44
CA PHE A 40 0.67 9.95 23.53
C PHE A 40 0.42 10.62 24.89
N ALA A 41 0.55 11.94 24.97
CA ALA A 41 0.33 12.69 26.22
C ALA A 41 -1.09 12.48 26.77
N ILE A 42 -2.11 12.57 25.91
CA ILE A 42 -3.51 12.36 26.31
C ILE A 42 -3.73 10.89 26.72
N ALA A 43 -3.19 9.93 25.97
CA ALA A 43 -3.36 8.51 26.27
C ALA A 43 -2.78 8.12 27.64
N PHE A 44 -1.61 8.64 28.01
CA PHE A 44 -1.03 8.39 29.34
C PHE A 44 -1.85 9.01 30.49
N THR A 45 -2.60 10.08 30.21
CA THR A 45 -3.38 10.80 31.23
C THR A 45 -4.69 10.09 31.59
N TYR A 46 -5.31 9.37 30.65
CA TYR A 46 -6.59 8.69 30.90
C TYR A 46 -6.46 7.42 31.73
N ASP A 47 -5.65 6.47 31.29
CA ASP A 47 -5.49 5.17 31.94
C ASP A 47 -4.18 4.50 31.46
N TRP A 48 -3.16 4.45 32.33
CA TRP A 48 -1.83 3.95 31.96
C TRP A 48 -1.84 2.46 31.52
N LYS A 49 -2.75 1.65 32.07
CA LYS A 49 -2.87 0.22 31.75
C LYS A 49 -3.42 -0.03 30.34
N LEU A 50 -4.43 0.74 29.92
CA LEU A 50 -5.01 0.63 28.57
C LEU A 50 -4.02 1.12 27.51
N THR A 51 -3.29 2.19 27.81
CA THR A 51 -2.30 2.77 26.92
C THR A 51 -1.12 1.84 26.67
N LEU A 52 -0.67 1.07 27.67
CA LEU A 52 0.39 0.07 27.51
C LEU A 52 0.01 -1.06 26.54
N ILE A 53 -1.24 -1.52 26.60
CA ILE A 53 -1.76 -2.54 25.69
C ILE A 53 -1.77 -1.98 24.26
N MET A 54 -2.37 -0.80 24.07
CA MET A 54 -2.42 -0.14 22.75
C MET A 54 -1.04 0.15 22.17
N MET A 55 -0.08 0.52 23.02
CA MET A 55 1.30 0.78 22.61
C MET A 55 2.01 -0.49 22.12
N SER A 56 1.67 -1.67 22.63
CA SER A 56 2.20 -2.94 22.11
C SER A 56 1.58 -3.36 20.78
N LEU A 57 0.34 -2.95 20.49
CA LEU A 57 -0.34 -3.23 19.22
C LEU A 57 0.12 -2.31 18.08
N SER A 58 0.49 -1.06 18.38
CA SER A 58 0.98 -0.08 17.39
C SER A 58 2.18 -0.57 16.55
N PRO A 59 3.30 -1.07 17.12
CA PRO A 59 4.43 -1.55 16.32
C PRO A 59 4.08 -2.80 15.50
N LEU A 60 3.16 -3.66 15.99
CA LEU A 60 2.67 -4.81 15.25
C LEU A 60 1.91 -4.38 13.98
N MET A 61 1.09 -3.34 14.08
CA MET A 61 0.40 -2.75 12.92
C MET A 61 1.39 -2.10 11.93
N ILE A 62 2.36 -1.33 12.43
CA ILE A 62 3.36 -0.69 11.58
C ILE A 62 4.18 -1.75 10.82
N LEU A 63 4.60 -2.82 11.50
CA LEU A 63 5.39 -3.89 10.89
C LEU A 63 4.63 -4.59 9.76
N THR A 64 3.36 -4.94 10.00
CA THR A 64 2.53 -5.59 8.97
C THR A 64 2.20 -4.64 7.82
N GLY A 65 1.95 -3.35 8.11
CA GLY A 65 1.75 -2.32 7.09
C GLY A 65 2.97 -2.10 6.20
N VAL A 66 4.17 -1.98 6.79
CA VAL A 66 5.43 -1.81 6.03
C VAL A 66 5.75 -3.06 5.19
N PHE A 67 5.54 -4.25 5.77
CA PHE A 67 5.73 -5.51 5.05
C PHE A 67 4.78 -5.59 3.84
N LEU A 68 3.51 -5.25 4.03
CA LEU A 68 2.50 -5.22 2.97
C LEU A 68 2.84 -4.20 1.88
N ALA A 69 3.25 -2.98 2.27
CA ALA A 69 3.63 -1.93 1.33
C ALA A 69 4.85 -2.32 0.49
N LYS A 70 5.86 -2.95 1.10
CA LYS A 70 7.02 -3.48 0.37
C LYS A 70 6.64 -4.59 -0.60
N LEU A 71 5.83 -5.55 -0.15
CA LEU A 71 5.34 -6.63 -1.02
C LEU A 71 4.55 -6.07 -2.21
N MET A 72 3.68 -5.09 -1.97
CA MET A 72 2.90 -4.44 -3.03
C MET A 72 3.82 -3.74 -4.04
N SER A 73 4.77 -2.93 -3.56
CA SER A 73 5.71 -2.19 -4.41
C SER A 73 6.58 -3.11 -5.26
N GLU A 74 7.17 -4.16 -4.67
CA GLU A 74 7.97 -5.13 -5.42
C GLU A 74 7.14 -5.86 -6.46
N SER A 75 5.90 -6.21 -6.11
CA SER A 75 5.02 -6.94 -7.01
C SER A 75 4.56 -6.07 -8.17
N THR A 76 4.23 -4.80 -7.94
CA THR A 76 3.92 -3.85 -9.02
C THR A 76 5.08 -3.72 -9.98
N SER A 77 6.33 -3.69 -9.49
CA SER A 77 7.51 -3.68 -10.35
C SER A 77 7.67 -4.98 -11.16
N LYS A 78 7.45 -6.14 -10.53
CA LYS A 78 7.51 -7.46 -11.19
C LYS A 78 6.41 -7.64 -12.24
N GLU A 79 5.18 -7.25 -11.92
CA GLU A 79 4.03 -7.23 -12.83
C GLU A 79 4.32 -6.33 -14.01
N ALA A 80 4.77 -5.08 -13.77
CA ALA A 80 5.10 -4.14 -14.85
C ALA A 80 6.17 -4.70 -15.81
N LYS A 81 7.20 -5.39 -15.30
CA LYS A 81 8.22 -6.04 -16.14
C LYS A 81 7.65 -7.14 -17.02
N GLN A 82 6.76 -7.98 -16.48
CA GLN A 82 6.16 -9.05 -17.27
C GLN A 82 5.15 -8.53 -18.29
N TYR A 83 4.37 -7.52 -17.94
CA TYR A 83 3.52 -6.81 -18.90
C TYR A 83 4.33 -6.15 -20.02
N ALA A 84 5.53 -5.62 -19.72
CA ALA A 84 6.41 -5.07 -20.74
C ALA A 84 6.88 -6.14 -21.75
N VAL A 85 7.22 -7.35 -21.28
CA VAL A 85 7.59 -8.46 -22.17
C VAL A 85 6.42 -8.92 -23.03
N ALA A 86 5.23 -9.07 -22.44
CA ALA A 86 4.02 -9.41 -23.19
C ALA A 86 3.65 -8.33 -24.22
N GLY A 87 3.80 -7.06 -23.84
CA GLY A 87 3.61 -5.90 -24.72
C GLY A 87 4.58 -5.89 -25.89
N ALA A 88 5.86 -6.18 -25.65
CA ALA A 88 6.87 -6.30 -26.71
C ALA A 88 6.57 -7.44 -27.69
N ILE A 89 6.09 -8.60 -27.20
CA ILE A 89 5.66 -9.73 -28.05
C ILE A 89 4.48 -9.32 -28.93
N ALA A 90 3.50 -8.62 -28.37
CA ALA A 90 2.35 -8.12 -29.12
C ALA A 90 2.76 -7.07 -30.16
N GLU A 91 3.66 -6.16 -29.81
CA GLU A 91 4.20 -5.14 -30.71
C GLU A 91 4.99 -5.76 -31.87
N GLU A 92 5.80 -6.79 -31.60
CA GLU A 92 6.53 -7.55 -32.63
C GLU A 92 5.56 -8.24 -33.60
N ALA A 93 4.53 -8.92 -33.06
CA ALA A 93 3.52 -9.61 -33.86
C ALA A 93 2.68 -8.66 -34.72
N LEU A 94 2.33 -7.48 -34.19
CA LEU A 94 1.59 -6.45 -34.93
C LEU A 94 2.44 -5.75 -35.99
N THR A 95 3.71 -5.48 -35.68
CA THR A 95 4.66 -4.89 -36.64
C THR A 95 4.92 -5.84 -37.82
N SER A 96 4.98 -7.15 -37.54
CA SER A 96 5.20 -8.20 -38.54
C SER A 96 3.91 -8.91 -38.98
N LEU A 97 2.75 -8.25 -38.86
CA LEU A 97 1.44 -8.88 -39.08
C LEU A 97 1.32 -9.59 -40.44
N ARG A 98 1.84 -8.98 -41.52
CA ARG A 98 1.80 -9.57 -42.87
C ARG A 98 2.57 -10.88 -42.93
N THR A 99 3.69 -10.98 -42.22
CA THR A 99 4.56 -12.16 -42.16
C THR A 99 3.90 -13.26 -41.32
N VAL A 100 3.35 -12.92 -40.16
CA VAL A 100 2.63 -13.86 -39.29
C VAL A 100 1.43 -14.47 -40.04
N TYR A 101 0.70 -13.63 -40.80
CA TYR A 101 -0.42 -14.08 -41.60
C TYR A 101 0.02 -15.00 -42.76
N ALA A 102 1.11 -14.66 -43.45
CA ALA A 102 1.65 -15.44 -44.55
C ALA A 102 2.10 -16.85 -44.13
N PHE A 103 2.60 -17.01 -42.90
CA PHE A 103 3.03 -18.29 -42.34
C PHE A 103 1.97 -18.98 -41.47
N ASN A 104 0.75 -18.44 -41.37
CA ASN A 104 -0.32 -18.94 -40.50
C ASN A 104 0.12 -19.08 -39.01
N GLY A 105 1.02 -18.21 -38.55
CA GLY A 105 1.68 -18.28 -37.25
C GLY A 105 0.89 -17.70 -36.08
N GLN A 106 -0.39 -17.33 -36.25
CA GLN A 106 -1.15 -16.62 -35.21
C GLN A 106 -1.24 -17.42 -33.90
N ASN A 107 -1.46 -18.73 -33.99
CA ASN A 107 -1.56 -19.59 -32.81
C ASN A 107 -0.25 -19.67 -32.02
N TYR A 108 0.90 -19.62 -32.71
CA TYR A 108 2.21 -19.64 -32.08
C TYR A 108 2.47 -18.35 -31.29
N GLU A 109 2.20 -17.18 -31.87
CA GLU A 109 2.33 -15.90 -31.18
C GLU A 109 1.35 -15.75 -30.01
N CYS A 110 0.11 -16.23 -30.17
CA CYS A 110 -0.86 -16.28 -29.06
C CYS A 110 -0.39 -17.15 -27.90
N GLN A 111 0.21 -18.31 -28.17
CA GLN A 111 0.79 -19.15 -27.10
C GLN A 111 1.99 -18.46 -26.44
N ARG A 112 2.85 -17.79 -27.23
CA ARG A 112 4.01 -17.04 -26.73
C ARG A 112 3.57 -15.91 -25.78
N TYR A 113 2.52 -15.18 -26.16
CA TYR A 113 1.89 -14.14 -25.34
C TYR A 113 1.27 -14.71 -24.06
N ASN A 114 0.47 -15.78 -24.14
CA ASN A 114 -0.13 -16.41 -22.96
C ASN A 114 0.93 -16.94 -21.98
N LYS A 115 2.01 -17.52 -22.48
CA LYS A 115 3.12 -18.01 -21.63
C LYS A 115 3.82 -16.88 -20.89
N ALA A 116 3.95 -15.69 -21.52
CA ALA A 116 4.49 -14.50 -20.86
C ALA A 116 3.56 -13.97 -19.76
N LEU A 117 2.24 -14.09 -19.91
CA LEU A 117 1.25 -13.69 -18.90
C LEU A 117 1.08 -14.69 -17.76
N ASP A 118 1.13 -15.99 -18.03
CA ASP A 118 0.96 -17.04 -17.01
C ASP A 118 2.08 -17.02 -15.96
N ALA A 119 3.29 -16.61 -16.36
CA ALA A 119 4.41 -16.41 -15.45
C ALA A 119 4.13 -15.38 -14.34
N GLY A 120 3.13 -14.51 -14.50
CA GLY A 120 2.76 -13.48 -13.51
C GLY A 120 1.60 -13.88 -12.63
N LYS A 121 0.77 -14.79 -13.13
CA LYS A 121 -0.49 -15.19 -12.50
C LYS A 121 -0.25 -15.92 -11.18
N LEU A 122 0.74 -16.81 -11.13
CA LEU A 122 1.05 -17.64 -9.97
C LEU A 122 1.63 -16.80 -8.80
N ASN A 123 2.50 -15.84 -9.13
CA ASN A 123 3.02 -14.87 -8.16
C ASN A 123 1.91 -13.93 -7.65
N GLY A 124 0.95 -13.56 -8.51
CA GLY A 124 -0.20 -12.74 -8.14
C GLY A 124 -1.12 -13.41 -7.10
N VAL A 125 -1.36 -14.72 -7.22
CA VAL A 125 -2.22 -15.48 -6.28
C VAL A 125 -1.59 -15.61 -4.90
N ILE A 126 -0.30 -15.94 -4.83
CA ILE A 126 0.41 -16.04 -3.54
C ILE A 126 0.45 -14.66 -2.87
N LYS A 127 0.74 -13.61 -3.66
CA LYS A 127 0.72 -12.21 -3.19
C LYS A 127 -0.65 -11.82 -2.64
N SER A 128 -1.74 -12.11 -3.35
CA SER A 128 -3.09 -11.72 -2.91
C SER A 128 -3.48 -12.42 -1.60
N ALA A 129 -3.00 -13.65 -1.37
CA ALA A 129 -3.17 -14.33 -0.08
C ALA A 129 -2.42 -13.62 1.06
N TYR A 130 -1.16 -13.23 0.88
CA TYR A 130 -0.41 -12.45 1.88
C TYR A 130 -1.03 -11.07 2.14
N VAL A 131 -1.49 -10.40 1.08
CA VAL A 131 -2.17 -9.10 1.18
C VAL A 131 -3.50 -9.24 1.94
N GLY A 132 -4.29 -10.27 1.62
CA GLY A 132 -5.55 -10.57 2.29
C GLY A 132 -5.36 -10.91 3.76
N ALA A 133 -4.34 -11.70 4.11
CA ALA A 133 -4.02 -12.03 5.49
C ALA A 133 -3.57 -10.80 6.30
N GLY A 134 -2.76 -9.92 5.68
CA GLY A 134 -2.35 -8.65 6.30
C GLY A 134 -3.54 -7.73 6.58
N LEU A 135 -4.45 -7.58 5.60
CA LEU A 135 -5.68 -6.80 5.76
C LEU A 135 -6.59 -7.39 6.85
N ALA A 136 -6.81 -8.72 6.86
CA ALA A 136 -7.62 -9.38 7.88
C ALA A 136 -7.08 -9.12 9.30
N LEU A 137 -5.76 -9.15 9.46
CA LEU A 137 -5.11 -8.86 10.74
C LEU A 137 -5.30 -7.39 11.16
N THR A 138 -5.24 -6.43 10.21
CA THR A 138 -5.54 -5.02 10.54
C THR A 138 -6.99 -4.81 10.96
N PHE A 139 -7.95 -5.48 10.32
CA PHE A 139 -9.35 -5.42 10.72
C PHE A 139 -9.58 -6.04 12.10
N LEU A 140 -8.93 -7.18 12.40
CA LEU A 140 -9.03 -7.83 13.70
C LEU A 140 -8.56 -6.89 14.83
N VAL A 141 -7.42 -6.21 14.63
CA VAL A 141 -6.89 -5.25 15.60
C VAL A 141 -7.80 -4.03 15.76
N MET A 142 -8.39 -3.53 14.67
CA MET A 142 -9.34 -2.42 14.70
C MET A 142 -10.62 -2.79 15.46
N PHE A 143 -11.21 -3.97 15.21
CA PHE A 143 -12.38 -4.42 15.97
C PHE A 143 -12.04 -4.71 17.44
N GLY A 144 -10.84 -5.24 17.71
CA GLY A 144 -10.36 -5.49 19.07
C GLY A 144 -10.20 -4.21 19.90
N SER A 145 -9.70 -3.11 19.31
CA SER A 145 -9.58 -1.83 20.00
C SER A 145 -10.94 -1.22 20.32
N LEU A 146 -11.90 -1.30 19.40
CA LEU A 146 -13.28 -0.85 19.63
C LEU A 146 -13.97 -1.65 20.74
N PHE A 147 -13.78 -2.97 20.76
CA PHE A 147 -14.35 -3.82 21.79
C PHE A 147 -13.80 -3.48 23.19
N LEU A 148 -12.48 -3.25 23.31
CA LEU A 148 -11.86 -2.86 24.58
C LEU A 148 -12.37 -1.51 25.09
N LEU A 149 -12.57 -0.53 24.21
CA LEU A 149 -13.18 0.76 24.57
C LEU A 149 -14.62 0.60 25.07
N ALA A 150 -15.42 -0.23 24.40
CA ALA A 150 -16.78 -0.52 24.83
C ALA A 150 -16.82 -1.23 26.20
N ALA A 151 -15.94 -2.23 26.42
CA ALA A 151 -15.84 -2.95 27.67
C ALA A 151 -15.39 -2.05 28.85
N ALA A 152 -14.47 -1.12 28.60
CA ALA A 152 -14.05 -0.13 29.59
C ALA A 152 -15.20 0.83 29.95
N ASN A 153 -15.98 1.26 28.96
CA ASN A 153 -17.14 2.14 29.20
C ASN A 153 -18.23 1.44 30.03
N ILE A 154 -18.52 0.17 29.74
CA ILE A 154 -19.47 -0.66 30.52
C ILE A 154 -18.98 -0.85 31.96
N THR A 155 -17.67 -1.06 32.17
CA THR A 155 -17.09 -1.26 33.50
C THR A 155 -17.16 0.02 34.35
N ARG A 156 -16.88 1.19 33.76
CA ARG A 156 -17.07 2.49 34.42
C ARG A 156 -18.55 2.75 34.76
N ALA A 157 -19.47 2.43 33.86
CA ALA A 157 -20.91 2.58 34.09
C ALA A 157 -21.39 1.70 35.27
N LYS A 158 -20.94 0.45 35.34
CA LYS A 158 -21.25 -0.44 36.48
C LYS A 158 -20.70 0.09 37.80
N HIS A 159 -19.48 0.63 37.81
CA HIS A 159 -18.89 1.19 39.02
C HIS A 159 -19.62 2.45 39.52
N LEU A 160 -20.17 3.27 38.63
CA LEU A 160 -20.98 4.44 38.99
C LEU A 160 -22.36 4.07 39.55
N ILE A 161 -22.97 2.97 39.08
CA ILE A 161 -24.26 2.50 39.59
C ILE A 161 -24.14 1.92 41.00
N ILE A 162 -23.02 1.24 41.31
CA ILE A 162 -22.77 0.63 42.63
C ILE A 162 -22.40 1.68 43.69
N LEU A 163 -21.87 2.84 43.31
CA LEU A 163 -21.54 3.96 44.22
C LEU A 163 -22.72 4.89 44.51
N ASN A 164 -23.81 4.78 43.76
CA ASN A 164 -25.01 5.61 43.89
C ASN A 164 -26.17 4.88 44.59
N PHE A 165 -25.87 3.75 45.25
CA PHE A 165 -26.77 2.95 46.07
C PHE A 165 -26.04 2.52 47.34
#